data_AF-A0A7Z9M219-F1
#
_entry.id   AF-A0A7Z9M219-F1
#
_cell.length_a   1.000
_cell.length_b   1.000
_cell.length_c   1.000
_cell.angle_alpha   90.00
_cell.angle_beta   90.00
_cell.angle_gamma   90.00
#
_symmetry.space_group_name_H-M   'P 1'
#
loop_
_entity.id
_entity.type
_entity.pdbx_description
1 polymer ?
#
loop_
_entity_poly.entity_id
_entity_poly.type
_entity_poly.pdbx_seq_one_letter_code
_entity_poly.pdbx_strand_id
1 'polypeptide(L)'
;MNETDKSANNLLERQAVTSLSRRRFLKTSAAATTSVLYGCRPATEDAITVGARRAVLTPPTSIADEAWANVRAQFLLEPEVAYMNNASLGMPPAQVVESVHAGYEAISREPLHGKHNLQASIAEEVHPGLATLFGVTSGEIALTRNATEALHLQSVGLELAPGDEVLVRTQEHPSEIDRLVEALSPVA
;
A
#
# COMPACT_ATOMS: atom_id res chain seq x y z
N MET A 1 -21.28 -13.43 62.79
CA MET A 1 -21.42 -12.01 62.44
C MET A 1 -20.06 -11.54 61.97
N ASN A 2 -19.75 -11.78 60.70
CA ASN A 2 -18.46 -11.54 60.04
C ASN A 2 -18.68 -10.73 58.75
N GLU A 3 -17.97 -9.61 58.65
CA GLU A 3 -17.23 -9.06 57.50
C GLU A 3 -17.72 -9.07 56.03
N THR A 4 -19.00 -9.32 55.71
CA THR A 4 -19.48 -9.20 54.31
C THR A 4 -20.65 -8.26 54.06
N ASP A 5 -20.98 -7.36 54.99
CA ASP A 5 -22.09 -6.39 54.81
C ASP A 5 -21.65 -4.91 54.83
N LYS A 6 -20.34 -4.62 54.83
CA LYS A 6 -19.82 -3.24 54.87
C LYS A 6 -19.39 -2.69 53.51
N SER A 7 -19.49 -3.48 52.45
CA SER A 7 -18.97 -3.14 51.11
C SER A 7 -20.05 -2.83 50.07
N ALA A 8 -21.34 -2.96 50.41
CA ALA A 8 -22.44 -2.78 49.46
C ALA A 8 -23.23 -1.47 49.63
N ASN A 9 -23.01 -0.70 50.70
CA ASN A 9 -23.87 0.45 51.05
C ASN A 9 -23.19 1.84 50.98
N ASN A 10 -22.05 1.99 50.28
CA ASN A 10 -21.36 3.28 50.23
C ASN A 10 -20.94 3.77 48.83
N LEU A 11 -21.59 3.28 47.77
CA LEU A 11 -21.36 3.77 46.40
C LEU A 11 -22.63 4.30 45.71
N LEU A 12 -23.72 4.48 46.48
CA LEU A 12 -24.97 5.09 46.00
C LEU A 12 -25.33 6.37 46.77
N GLU A 13 -24.33 7.18 47.14
CA GLU A 13 -24.53 8.57 47.56
C GLU A 13 -23.85 9.55 46.60
N ARG A 14 -24.65 9.96 45.62
CA ARG A 14 -24.76 11.33 45.08
C ARG A 14 -23.73 12.33 45.61
N GLN A 15 -22.64 12.54 44.87
CA GLN A 15 -21.98 13.85 44.83
C GLN A 15 -22.05 14.42 43.42
N ALA A 16 -22.62 15.62 43.36
CA ALA A 16 -23.05 16.32 42.17
C ALA A 16 -21.89 16.60 41.21
N VAL A 17 -22.09 16.25 39.94
CA VAL A 17 -21.33 16.81 38.82
C VAL A 17 -21.61 18.30 38.79
N THR A 18 -20.68 19.11 39.32
CA THR A 18 -20.76 20.57 39.29
C THR A 18 -20.81 21.04 37.84
N SER A 19 -21.89 21.73 37.48
CA SER A 19 -22.13 22.23 36.13
C SER A 19 -21.07 23.27 35.73
N LEU A 20 -20.30 22.95 34.70
CA LEU A 20 -19.40 23.90 34.04
C LEU A 20 -20.24 24.98 33.33
N SER A 21 -20.27 26.19 33.90
CA SER A 21 -20.99 27.32 33.33
C SER A 21 -20.32 27.83 32.06
N ARG A 22 -21.09 27.97 30.96
CA ARG A 22 -20.68 28.53 29.66
C ARG A 22 -19.92 29.87 29.79
N ARG A 23 -20.26 30.66 30.81
CA ARG A 23 -19.65 31.96 31.10
C ARG A 23 -18.24 31.85 31.71
N ARG A 24 -17.91 30.73 32.35
CA ARG A 24 -16.57 30.42 32.87
C ARG A 24 -15.65 29.92 31.76
N PHE A 25 -16.17 29.12 30.82
CA PHE A 25 -15.44 28.68 29.62
C PHE A 25 -14.96 29.85 28.75
N LEU A 26 -15.85 30.82 28.46
CA LEU A 26 -15.51 32.02 27.68
C LEU A 26 -14.49 32.93 28.38
N LYS A 27 -14.48 32.98 29.72
CA LYS A 27 -13.48 33.73 30.48
C LYS A 27 -12.11 33.06 30.46
N THR A 28 -12.05 31.73 30.42
CA THR A 28 -10.79 30.99 30.29
C THR A 28 -10.22 31.07 28.87
N SER A 29 -11.04 31.32 27.85
CA SER A 29 -10.59 31.49 26.46
C SER A 29 -9.81 32.79 26.21
N ALA A 30 -10.00 33.82 27.04
CA ALA A 30 -9.39 35.14 26.84
C ALA A 30 -7.94 35.25 27.39
N ALA A 31 -7.46 34.25 28.12
CA ALA A 31 -6.12 34.26 28.72
C ALA A 31 -5.08 33.42 27.94
N ALA A 32 -5.45 32.83 26.81
CA ALA A 32 -4.59 31.94 26.02
C ALA A 32 -4.06 32.54 24.71
N THR A 33 -4.21 33.86 24.50
CA THR A 33 -3.94 34.49 23.19
C THR A 33 -2.59 35.20 23.08
N THR A 34 -1.75 35.22 24.12
CA THR A 34 -0.47 35.98 24.11
C THR A 34 0.80 35.15 23.99
N SER A 35 0.73 33.82 23.84
CA SER A 35 1.91 32.95 23.72
C SER A 35 2.08 32.24 22.36
N VAL A 36 1.24 32.52 21.35
CA VAL A 36 1.27 31.86 20.02
C VAL A 36 1.88 32.76 18.93
N LEU A 37 2.85 33.63 19.25
CA LEU A 37 3.51 34.46 18.21
C LEU A 37 5.04 34.34 18.13
N TYR A 38 5.67 33.42 18.87
CA TYR A 38 7.15 33.30 18.84
C TYR A 38 7.70 31.87 18.74
N GLY A 39 6.89 30.87 18.33
CA GLY A 39 7.28 29.45 18.41
C GLY A 39 7.48 28.68 17.10
N CYS A 40 6.93 29.11 15.96
CA CYS A 40 7.12 28.40 14.69
C CYS A 40 8.05 29.17 13.77
N ARG A 41 9.36 28.95 13.90
CA ARG A 41 10.22 29.02 12.72
C ARG A 41 9.85 27.80 11.88
N PRO A 42 9.44 27.93 10.61
CA PRO A 42 9.47 26.76 9.75
C PRO A 42 10.92 26.29 9.75
N ALA A 43 11.16 25.08 10.25
CA ALA A 43 12.32 24.33 9.80
C ALA A 43 12.18 24.36 8.28
N THR A 44 13.17 24.93 7.61
CA THR A 44 13.32 24.73 6.17
C THR A 44 13.36 23.22 6.00
N GLU A 45 12.23 22.65 5.59
CA GLU A 45 12.23 21.39 4.89
C GLU A 45 13.21 21.62 3.76
N ASP A 46 14.42 21.10 3.90
CA ASP A 46 15.14 20.55 2.77
C ASP A 46 14.26 19.41 2.26
N ALA A 47 13.13 19.79 1.67
CA ALA A 47 12.36 18.95 0.80
C ALA A 47 13.36 18.63 -0.29
N ILE A 48 13.87 17.39 -0.22
CA ILE A 48 14.56 16.76 -1.33
C ILE A 48 13.63 17.02 -2.51
N THR A 49 13.99 18.01 -3.32
CA THR A 49 13.22 18.35 -4.49
C THR A 49 13.61 17.27 -5.48
N VAL A 50 13.08 16.06 -5.30
CA VAL A 50 12.96 15.06 -6.35
C VAL A 50 11.86 15.56 -7.29
N GLY A 51 12.02 16.79 -7.78
CA GLY A 51 11.36 17.23 -8.98
C GLY A 51 12.08 16.51 -10.10
N ALA A 52 11.78 15.22 -10.27
CA ALA A 52 12.06 14.53 -11.52
C ALA A 52 11.35 15.38 -12.58
N ARG A 53 12.12 16.22 -13.27
CA ARG A 53 11.69 16.75 -14.57
C ARG A 53 11.22 15.52 -15.32
N ARG A 54 9.92 15.46 -15.58
CA ARG A 54 9.25 14.35 -16.27
C ARG A 54 9.74 14.42 -17.72
N ALA A 55 10.97 13.94 -17.93
CA ALA A 55 11.62 13.93 -19.22
C ALA A 55 10.71 13.15 -20.16
N VAL A 56 10.45 13.69 -21.34
CA VAL A 56 9.72 12.96 -22.36
C VAL A 56 10.54 11.72 -22.69
N LEU A 57 10.02 10.54 -22.36
CA LEU A 57 10.69 9.29 -22.64
C LEU A 57 10.54 8.97 -24.13
N THR A 58 11.65 8.96 -24.84
CA THR A 58 11.72 8.41 -26.19
C THR A 58 12.17 6.95 -26.10
N PRO A 59 11.47 5.99 -26.74
CA PRO A 59 11.90 4.61 -26.78
C PRO A 59 13.32 4.48 -27.33
N PRO A 60 14.26 3.85 -26.59
CA PRO A 60 15.60 3.60 -27.09
C PRO A 60 15.57 2.70 -28.34
N THR A 61 16.40 3.02 -29.33
CA THR A 61 16.47 2.31 -30.61
C THR A 61 17.55 1.22 -30.64
N SER A 62 18.51 1.27 -29.72
CA SER A 62 19.60 0.30 -29.61
C SER A 62 20.14 0.21 -28.18
N ILE A 63 21.03 -0.76 -27.92
CA ILE A 63 21.68 -0.94 -26.61
C ILE A 63 22.57 0.27 -26.25
N ALA A 64 23.15 0.95 -27.23
CA ALA A 64 24.06 2.07 -27.04
C ALA A 64 23.35 3.44 -27.05
N ASP A 65 22.02 3.46 -27.11
CA ASP A 65 21.23 4.68 -27.23
C ASP A 65 21.30 5.55 -25.96
N GLU A 66 21.62 6.84 -26.09
CA GLU A 66 21.68 7.77 -24.97
C GLU A 66 20.32 7.95 -24.27
N ALA A 67 19.21 7.63 -24.95
CA ALA A 67 17.88 7.62 -24.35
C ALA A 67 17.77 6.70 -23.11
N TRP A 68 18.63 5.68 -22.98
CA TRP A 68 18.71 4.85 -21.77
C TRP A 68 19.05 5.65 -20.52
N ALA A 69 19.79 6.75 -20.64
CA ALA A 69 20.08 7.62 -19.50
C ALA A 69 18.79 8.26 -18.94
N ASN A 70 17.85 8.63 -19.81
CA ASN A 70 16.56 9.19 -19.39
C ASN A 70 15.67 8.14 -18.71
N VAL A 71 15.73 6.89 -19.18
CA VAL A 71 15.05 5.74 -18.54
C VAL A 71 15.67 5.47 -17.16
N ARG A 72 16.99 5.40 -17.06
CA ARG A 72 17.70 5.21 -15.77
C ARG A 72 17.36 6.30 -14.76
N ALA A 73 17.26 7.55 -15.21
CA ALA A 73 16.90 8.68 -14.37
C ALA A 73 15.49 8.60 -13.77
N GLN A 74 14.64 7.67 -14.23
CA GLN A 74 13.32 7.43 -13.62
C GLN A 74 13.41 6.60 -12.33
N PHE A 75 14.55 6.00 -11.98
CA PHE A 75 14.69 5.16 -10.80
C PHE A 75 15.46 5.90 -9.71
N LEU A 76 15.07 5.70 -8.45
CA LEU A 76 15.72 6.28 -7.28
C LEU A 76 16.96 5.46 -6.84
N LEU A 77 17.60 4.76 -7.77
CA LEU A 77 18.75 3.92 -7.48
C LEU A 77 19.98 4.79 -7.21
N GLU A 78 20.71 4.46 -6.14
CA GLU A 78 21.96 5.13 -5.80
C GLU A 78 22.95 5.08 -6.97
N PRO A 79 23.64 6.20 -7.30
CA PRO A 79 24.48 6.28 -8.49
C PRO A 79 25.56 5.20 -8.61
N GLU A 80 26.07 4.72 -7.47
CA GLU A 80 27.14 3.74 -7.35
C GLU A 80 26.66 2.28 -7.35
N VAL A 81 25.34 2.05 -7.37
CA VAL A 81 24.76 0.71 -7.33
C VAL A 81 24.44 0.22 -8.74
N ALA A 82 25.02 -0.92 -9.12
CA ALA A 82 24.63 -1.68 -10.29
C ALA A 82 23.62 -2.77 -9.89
N TYR A 83 22.33 -2.47 -10.00
CA TYR A 83 21.28 -3.41 -9.63
C TYR A 83 20.95 -4.38 -10.78
N MET A 84 21.30 -5.66 -10.60
CA MET A 84 21.11 -6.71 -11.61
C MET A 84 20.07 -7.77 -11.23
N ASN A 85 19.38 -7.62 -10.10
CA ASN A 85 18.45 -8.63 -9.57
C ASN A 85 16.96 -8.28 -9.79
N ASN A 86 16.61 -7.76 -10.98
CA ASN A 86 15.24 -7.34 -11.30
C ASN A 86 14.22 -8.51 -11.30
N ALA A 87 14.70 -9.75 -11.44
CA ALA A 87 13.84 -10.94 -11.40
C ALA A 87 13.32 -11.25 -9.99
N SER A 88 14.11 -10.99 -8.94
CA SER A 88 13.68 -11.21 -7.56
C SER A 88 12.91 -10.02 -6.99
N LEU A 89 13.34 -8.79 -7.33
CA LEU A 89 12.70 -7.56 -6.85
C LEU A 89 12.80 -6.50 -7.95
N GLY A 90 11.66 -6.15 -8.53
CA GLY A 90 11.59 -5.05 -9.48
C GLY A 90 11.78 -3.71 -8.76
N MET A 91 12.74 -2.89 -9.22
CA MET A 91 12.84 -1.52 -8.73
C MET A 91 11.68 -0.69 -9.29
N PRO A 92 10.88 -0.01 -8.47
CA PRO A 92 9.86 0.89 -8.98
C PRO A 92 10.50 2.19 -9.51
N PRO A 93 10.04 2.72 -10.66
CA PRO A 93 10.38 4.09 -11.03
C PRO A 93 9.73 5.08 -10.05
N ALA A 94 10.31 6.28 -9.93
CA ALA A 94 9.92 7.32 -8.99
C ALA A 94 8.41 7.63 -9.04
N GLN A 95 7.82 7.69 -10.23
CA GLN A 95 6.38 7.92 -10.40
C GLN A 95 5.49 6.86 -9.71
N VAL A 96 5.96 5.60 -9.64
CA VAL A 96 5.24 4.51 -8.95
C VAL A 96 5.38 4.68 -7.45
N VAL A 97 6.58 5.05 -6.96
CA VAL A 97 6.81 5.35 -5.54
C VAL A 97 5.90 6.50 -5.07
N GLU A 98 5.83 7.58 -5.85
CA GLU A 98 4.94 8.72 -5.58
C GLU A 98 3.47 8.31 -5.55
N SER A 99 3.04 7.48 -6.49
CA SER A 99 1.65 7.02 -6.59
C SER A 99 1.25 6.12 -5.41
N VAL A 100 2.14 5.22 -4.98
CA VAL A 100 1.93 4.38 -3.78
C VAL A 100 1.84 5.26 -2.53
N HIS A 101 2.74 6.23 -2.37
CA HIS A 101 2.71 7.17 -1.27
C HIS A 101 1.38 7.96 -1.22
N ALA A 102 0.98 8.55 -2.36
CA ALA A 102 -0.26 9.31 -2.46
C ALA A 102 -1.50 8.45 -2.17
N GLY A 103 -1.53 7.20 -2.64
CA GLY A 103 -2.62 6.26 -2.36
C GLY A 103 -2.73 5.92 -0.88
N TYR A 104 -1.60 5.64 -0.22
CA TYR A 104 -1.56 5.36 1.22
C TYR A 104 -1.99 6.58 2.05
N GLU A 105 -1.52 7.77 1.67
CA GLU A 105 -1.90 9.02 2.30
C GLU A 105 -3.40 9.31 2.13
N ALA A 106 -3.97 9.12 0.93
CA ALA A 106 -5.39 9.34 0.67
C ALA A 106 -6.28 8.45 1.54
N ILE A 107 -5.97 7.16 1.63
CA ILE A 107 -6.68 6.22 2.50
C ILE A 107 -6.51 6.59 3.99
N SER A 108 -5.33 7.07 4.39
CA SER A 108 -5.07 7.45 5.78
C SER A 108 -5.78 8.74 6.19
N ARG A 109 -5.91 9.71 5.27
CA ARG A 109 -6.58 11.00 5.52
C ARG A 109 -8.09 10.86 5.57
N GLU A 110 -8.68 10.14 4.61
CA GLU A 110 -10.11 9.86 4.59
C GLU A 110 -10.38 8.48 3.98
N PRO A 111 -10.53 7.43 4.83
CA PRO A 111 -10.55 6.05 4.38
C PRO A 111 -11.64 5.68 3.37
N LEU A 112 -12.85 6.23 3.52
CA LEU A 112 -13.96 5.83 2.65
C LEU A 112 -13.78 6.36 1.23
N HIS A 113 -13.49 7.65 1.09
CA HIS A 113 -13.24 8.25 -0.23
C HIS A 113 -11.94 7.71 -0.84
N GLY A 114 -10.87 7.55 -0.06
CA GLY A 114 -9.61 6.98 -0.53
C GLY A 114 -9.80 5.57 -1.11
N LYS A 115 -10.54 4.70 -0.41
CA LYS A 115 -10.89 3.36 -0.90
C LYS A 115 -11.71 3.44 -2.19
N HIS A 116 -12.79 4.24 -2.22
CA HIS A 116 -13.66 4.31 -3.39
C HIS A 116 -12.94 4.84 -4.63
N ASN A 117 -12.10 5.85 -4.47
CA ASN A 117 -11.30 6.40 -5.56
C ASN A 117 -10.32 5.35 -6.10
N LEU A 118 -9.63 4.60 -5.21
CA LEU A 118 -8.74 3.52 -5.63
C LEU A 118 -9.49 2.43 -6.42
N GLN A 119 -10.68 2.04 -5.95
CA GLN A 119 -11.53 1.06 -6.65
C GLN A 119 -11.97 1.55 -8.03
N ALA A 120 -12.33 2.84 -8.15
CA ALA A 120 -12.69 3.45 -9.43
C ALA A 120 -11.49 3.46 -10.39
N SER A 121 -10.32 3.93 -9.96
CA SER A 121 -9.10 3.91 -10.79
C SER A 121 -8.72 2.50 -11.25
N ILE A 122 -8.87 1.49 -10.38
CA ILE A 122 -8.62 0.09 -10.76
C ILE A 122 -9.59 -0.34 -11.88
N ALA A 123 -10.88 -0.11 -11.71
CA ALA A 123 -11.91 -0.56 -12.65
C ALA A 123 -11.87 0.20 -13.99
N GLU A 124 -11.68 1.52 -13.94
CA GLU A 124 -11.83 2.42 -15.10
C GLU A 124 -10.53 2.62 -15.87
N GLU A 125 -9.36 2.49 -15.23
CA GLU A 125 -8.07 2.77 -15.85
C GLU A 125 -7.15 1.54 -15.87
N VAL A 126 -6.91 0.91 -14.72
CA VAL A 126 -5.90 -0.16 -14.59
C VAL A 126 -6.31 -1.41 -15.36
N HIS A 127 -7.52 -1.93 -15.15
CA HIS A 127 -7.99 -3.12 -15.86
C HIS A 127 -8.01 -2.93 -17.39
N PRO A 128 -8.62 -1.85 -17.94
CA PRO A 128 -8.58 -1.60 -19.39
C PRO A 128 -7.17 -1.40 -19.95
N GLY A 129 -6.29 -0.74 -19.19
CA GLY A 129 -4.89 -0.53 -19.58
C GLY A 129 -4.12 -1.85 -19.69
N LEU A 130 -4.26 -2.72 -18.68
CA LEU A 130 -3.62 -4.05 -18.70
C LEU A 130 -4.22 -4.95 -19.77
N ALA A 131 -5.53 -4.94 -19.93
CA ALA A 131 -6.23 -5.66 -20.99
C ALA A 131 -5.68 -5.29 -22.38
N THR A 132 -5.51 -3.98 -22.64
CA THR A 132 -4.90 -3.48 -23.88
C THR A 132 -3.45 -3.93 -24.02
N LEU A 133 -2.66 -3.85 -22.95
CA LEU A 133 -1.25 -4.24 -22.96
C LEU A 133 -1.05 -5.72 -23.30
N PHE A 134 -1.91 -6.60 -22.78
CA PHE A 134 -1.81 -8.05 -22.97
C PHE A 134 -2.66 -8.58 -24.13
N GLY A 135 -3.50 -7.73 -24.76
CA GLY A 135 -4.39 -8.14 -25.85
C GLY A 135 -5.54 -9.05 -25.41
N VAL A 136 -6.07 -8.84 -24.21
CA VAL A 136 -7.18 -9.60 -23.59
C VAL A 136 -8.31 -8.66 -23.18
N THR A 137 -9.40 -9.20 -22.63
CA THR A 137 -10.48 -8.41 -22.03
C THR A 137 -10.21 -8.11 -20.56
N SER A 138 -10.80 -7.04 -20.01
CA SER A 138 -10.66 -6.70 -18.59
C SER A 138 -11.12 -7.80 -17.64
N GLY A 139 -12.05 -8.66 -18.07
CA GLY A 139 -12.56 -9.80 -17.29
C GLY A 139 -11.61 -11.00 -17.23
N GLU A 140 -10.57 -11.00 -18.07
CA GLU A 140 -9.52 -12.03 -18.09
C GLU A 140 -8.31 -11.65 -17.22
N ILE A 141 -8.33 -10.46 -16.59
CA ILE A 141 -7.25 -9.97 -15.72
C ILE A 141 -7.65 -10.09 -14.25
N ALA A 142 -6.84 -10.82 -13.48
CA ALA A 142 -6.91 -10.84 -12.02
C ALA A 142 -5.68 -10.14 -11.42
N LEU A 143 -5.91 -9.15 -10.57
CA LEU A 143 -4.84 -8.48 -9.81
C LEU A 143 -4.57 -9.23 -8.50
N THR A 144 -3.34 -9.71 -8.34
CA THR A 144 -2.87 -10.39 -7.12
C THR A 144 -1.73 -9.60 -6.48
N ARG A 145 -1.35 -9.92 -5.25
CA ARG A 145 -0.28 -9.21 -4.54
C ARG A 145 1.10 -9.56 -5.08
N ASN A 146 1.29 -10.75 -5.64
CA ASN A 146 2.56 -11.24 -6.18
C ASN A 146 2.36 -12.53 -7.01
N ALA A 147 3.44 -12.96 -7.68
CA ALA A 147 3.46 -14.17 -8.50
C ALA A 147 3.16 -15.46 -7.71
N THR A 148 3.65 -15.58 -6.47
CA THR A 148 3.41 -16.77 -5.63
C THR A 148 1.92 -16.93 -5.30
N GLU A 149 1.22 -15.84 -4.99
CA GLU A 149 -0.24 -15.87 -4.79
C GLU A 149 -0.98 -16.21 -6.10
N ALA A 150 -0.58 -15.62 -7.22
CA ALA A 150 -1.18 -15.91 -8.53
C ALA A 150 -1.05 -17.40 -8.89
N LEU A 151 0.13 -17.99 -8.73
CA LEU A 151 0.40 -19.38 -9.05
C LEU A 151 -0.30 -20.34 -8.09
N HIS A 152 -0.40 -19.97 -6.80
CA HIS A 152 -1.19 -20.75 -5.86
C HIS A 152 -2.67 -20.75 -6.25
N LEU A 153 -3.26 -19.59 -6.55
CA LEU A 153 -4.65 -19.47 -6.99
C LEU A 153 -4.91 -20.25 -8.28
N GLN A 154 -3.97 -20.22 -9.23
CA GLN A 154 -4.02 -21.05 -10.43
C GLN A 154 -4.03 -22.54 -10.06
N SER A 155 -3.13 -22.98 -9.19
CA SER A 155 -2.98 -24.40 -8.82
C SER A 155 -4.23 -24.95 -8.12
N VAL A 156 -4.79 -24.22 -7.16
CA VAL A 156 -6.00 -24.66 -6.42
C VAL A 156 -7.30 -24.47 -7.23
N GLY A 157 -7.25 -23.67 -8.30
CA GLY A 157 -8.39 -23.44 -9.19
C GLY A 157 -8.52 -24.47 -10.31
N LEU A 158 -7.53 -25.36 -10.48
CA LEU A 158 -7.56 -26.42 -11.48
C LEU A 158 -8.39 -27.61 -10.96
N GLU A 159 -9.39 -28.01 -11.74
CA GLU A 159 -10.13 -29.25 -11.50
C GLU A 159 -9.42 -30.40 -12.23
N LEU A 160 -8.76 -31.29 -11.49
CA LEU A 160 -8.08 -32.47 -12.02
C LEU A 160 -8.90 -33.74 -11.73
N ALA A 161 -9.09 -34.57 -12.74
CA ALA A 161 -9.71 -35.88 -12.61
C ALA A 161 -8.68 -36.95 -12.22
N PRO A 162 -9.10 -38.08 -11.63
CA PRO A 162 -8.22 -39.20 -11.40
C PRO A 162 -7.55 -39.68 -12.69
N GLY A 163 -6.22 -39.68 -12.70
CA GLY A 163 -5.41 -40.05 -13.87
C GLY A 163 -4.87 -38.87 -14.68
N ASP A 164 -5.26 -37.64 -14.37
CA ASP A 164 -4.64 -36.45 -14.97
C ASP A 164 -3.21 -36.25 -14.47
N GLU A 165 -2.34 -35.77 -15.35
CA GLU A 165 -0.93 -35.52 -15.07
C GLU A 165 -0.62 -34.03 -15.16
N VAL A 166 0.17 -33.54 -14.21
CA VAL A 166 0.71 -32.17 -14.25
C VAL A 166 2.18 -32.21 -14.60
N LEU A 167 2.54 -31.59 -15.73
CA LEU A 167 3.91 -31.54 -16.22
C LEU A 167 4.56 -30.21 -15.81
N VAL A 168 5.70 -30.30 -15.12
CA VAL A 168 6.53 -29.15 -14.72
C VAL A 168 7.96 -29.31 -15.23
N ARG A 169 8.67 -28.20 -15.44
CA ARG A 169 10.09 -28.23 -15.83
C ARG A 169 11.01 -28.12 -14.64
N THR A 170 12.23 -28.64 -14.78
CA THR A 170 13.29 -28.52 -13.78
C THR A 170 13.82 -27.10 -13.58
N GLN A 171 13.41 -26.17 -14.44
CA GLN A 171 13.81 -24.76 -14.43
C GLN A 171 12.75 -23.85 -13.79
N GLU A 172 11.58 -24.39 -13.43
CA GLU A 172 10.58 -23.62 -12.70
C GLU A 172 11.13 -23.22 -11.33
N HIS A 173 10.64 -22.09 -10.80
CA HIS A 173 11.17 -21.59 -9.55
C HIS A 173 10.76 -22.54 -8.40
N PRO A 174 11.65 -22.90 -7.46
CA PRO A 174 11.36 -23.92 -6.45
C PRO A 174 10.09 -23.66 -5.64
N SER A 175 9.82 -22.39 -5.32
CA SER A 175 8.59 -22.01 -4.59
C SER A 175 7.30 -22.30 -5.36
N GLU A 176 7.36 -22.38 -6.69
CA GLU A 176 6.20 -22.71 -7.54
C GLU A 176 5.93 -24.20 -7.47
N ILE A 177 6.99 -25.02 -7.59
CA ILE A 177 6.90 -26.48 -7.49
C ILE A 177 6.36 -26.89 -6.12
N ASP A 178 6.91 -26.34 -5.03
CA ASP A 178 6.48 -26.67 -3.67
C ASP A 178 4.98 -26.37 -3.46
N ARG A 179 4.50 -25.24 -3.98
CA ARG A 179 3.10 -24.83 -3.86
C ARG A 179 2.15 -25.65 -4.72
N LEU A 180 2.61 -26.08 -5.90
CA LEU A 180 1.85 -26.97 -6.74
C LEU A 180 1.69 -28.35 -6.06
N VAL A 181 2.78 -28.89 -5.50
CA VAL A 181 2.74 -30.16 -4.76
C VAL A 181 1.83 -30.04 -3.53
N GLU A 182 1.91 -28.94 -2.78
CA GLU A 182 1.02 -28.70 -1.63
C GLU A 182 -0.46 -28.63 -2.06
N ALA A 183 -0.77 -27.87 -3.12
CA ALA A 183 -2.14 -27.70 -3.61
C ALA A 183 -2.76 -28.98 -4.15
N LEU A 184 -1.95 -29.86 -4.74
CA LEU A 184 -2.40 -31.11 -5.38
C LEU A 184 -2.26 -32.34 -4.49
N SER A 185 -1.65 -32.19 -3.30
CA SER A 185 -1.59 -33.28 -2.33
C SER A 185 -3.00 -33.55 -1.80
N PRO A 186 -3.47 -34.81 -1.82
CA PRO A 186 -4.76 -35.14 -1.24
C PRO A 186 -4.74 -34.74 0.24
N VAL A 187 -5.71 -33.92 0.66
CA VAL A 187 -5.97 -33.65 2.07
C VAL A 187 -6.33 -35.00 2.69
N ALA A 188 -5.42 -35.53 3.51
CA ALA A 188 -5.60 -36.80 4.22
C ALA A 188 -6.75 -36.73 5.25
#